data_AF-A0A2W5EMM9-F1
#
_entry.id   AF-A0A2W5EMM9-F1
#
_cell.length_a   1.000
_cell.length_b   1.000
_cell.length_c   1.000
_cell.angle_alpha   90.00
_cell.angle_beta   90.00
_cell.angle_gamma   90.00
#
_symmetry.space_group_name_H-M   'P 1'
#
loop_
_entity.id
_entity.type
_entity.pdbx_description
1 polymer ?
#
loop_
_entity_poly.entity_id
_entity_poly.type
_entity_poly.pdbx_seq_one_letter_code
_entity_poly.pdbx_strand_id
1 'polypeptide(L)'
;MKKLILAASLAALFTAGQALAETIKIGVTPAEHAQIMEQVKKIAAAKGLDIDIIEFSDYVVPNQALADGELQANSFQHQPYLDNQIADRKFDLVSVGTTITTP
;
A
#
# COMPACT_ATOMS: atom_id res chain seq x y z
N MET A 1 -23.40 42.00 32.18
CA MET A 1 -22.58 40.79 32.47
C MET A 1 -23.41 39.55 32.19
N LYS A 2 -22.83 38.53 31.54
CA LYS A 2 -23.34 37.14 31.40
C LYS A 2 -24.38 36.84 30.31
N LYS A 3 -24.17 37.18 29.03
CA LYS A 3 -24.87 36.51 27.90
C LYS A 3 -24.06 36.53 26.59
N LEU A 4 -22.77 36.16 26.58
CA LEU A 4 -21.97 36.20 25.33
C LEU A 4 -20.87 35.12 25.22
N ILE A 5 -21.00 33.98 25.91
CA ILE A 5 -19.93 32.93 25.90
C ILE A 5 -20.33 31.65 25.14
N LEU A 6 -21.57 31.51 24.65
CA LEU A 6 -22.02 30.21 24.09
C LEU A 6 -21.85 30.05 22.57
N ALA A 7 -21.23 31.01 21.86
CA ALA A 7 -21.09 30.93 20.39
C ALA A 7 -19.68 30.50 19.92
N ALA A 8 -18.69 30.40 20.81
CA ALA A 8 -17.31 30.10 20.43
C ALA A 8 -16.97 28.60 20.45
N SER A 9 -17.84 27.74 20.99
CA SER A 9 -17.55 26.32 21.17
C SER A 9 -18.01 25.41 20.03
N LEU A 10 -18.75 25.92 19.03
CA LEU A 10 -19.24 25.10 17.92
C LEU A 10 -18.34 25.13 16.68
N ALA A 11 -17.38 26.06 16.60
CA ALA A 11 -16.45 26.17 15.47
C ALA A 11 -15.19 25.28 15.62
N ALA A 12 -14.94 24.71 16.80
CA ALA A 12 -13.76 23.88 17.07
C ALA A 12 -13.95 22.39 16.75
N LEU A 13 -15.14 21.97 16.30
CA LEU A 13 -15.45 20.56 15.99
C LEU A 13 -15.31 20.18 14.50
N PHE A 14 -14.96 21.12 13.63
CA PHE A 14 -14.83 20.85 12.18
C PHE A 14 -13.38 20.74 11.67
N THR A 15 -12.38 20.82 12.55
CA THR A 15 -10.97 20.58 12.20
C THR A 15 -10.52 19.14 12.49
N ALA A 16 -11.45 18.21 12.70
CA ALA A 16 -11.17 16.81 12.45
C ALA A 16 -10.95 16.67 10.93
N GLY A 17 -9.72 16.98 10.50
CA GLY A 17 -9.29 16.77 9.13
C GLY A 17 -9.73 15.37 8.75
N GLN A 18 -10.52 15.28 7.68
CA GLN A 18 -10.71 14.01 7.01
C GLN A 18 -9.30 13.53 6.69
N ALA A 19 -8.80 12.59 7.49
CA ALA A 19 -7.62 11.84 7.14
C ALA A 19 -8.01 11.14 5.84
N LEU A 20 -7.64 11.74 4.71
CA LEU A 20 -7.74 11.09 3.43
C LEU A 20 -7.04 9.75 3.61
N ALA A 21 -7.78 8.66 3.41
CA ALA A 21 -7.21 7.34 3.45
C ALA A 21 -6.02 7.34 2.49
N GLU A 22 -4.83 7.10 3.01
CA GLU A 22 -3.62 7.08 2.20
C GLU A 22 -3.79 5.96 1.16
N THR A 23 -3.64 6.31 -0.12
CA THR A 23 -3.69 5.34 -1.21
C THR A 23 -2.52 4.38 -1.07
N ILE A 24 -2.82 3.08 -0.98
CA ILE A 24 -1.83 2.02 -0.83
C ILE A 24 -1.35 1.61 -2.23
N LYS A 25 -0.13 1.98 -2.59
CA LYS A 25 0.49 1.61 -3.87
C LYS A 25 1.11 0.22 -3.77
N ILE A 26 0.65 -0.69 -4.63
CA ILE A 26 1.12 -2.07 -4.68
C ILE A 26 1.76 -2.35 -6.03
N GLY A 27 3.04 -2.69 -6.04
CA GLY A 27 3.77 -3.11 -7.23
C GLY A 27 3.49 -4.57 -7.58
N VAL A 28 3.11 -4.86 -8.82
CA VAL A 28 2.84 -6.22 -9.31
C VAL A 28 3.45 -6.43 -10.69
N THR A 29 3.59 -7.69 -11.09
CA THR A 29 3.86 -8.03 -12.50
C THR A 29 2.54 -8.24 -13.25
N PRO A 30 2.53 -8.09 -14.59
CA PRO A 30 1.34 -8.31 -15.40
C PRO A 30 0.79 -9.74 -15.29
N ALA A 31 -0.40 -9.94 -15.86
CA ALA A 31 -1.13 -11.20 -15.85
C ALA A 31 -1.56 -11.62 -14.43
N GLU A 32 -1.07 -12.75 -13.90
CA GLU A 32 -1.66 -13.39 -12.72
C GLU A 32 -1.65 -12.49 -11.48
N HIS A 33 -0.52 -11.83 -11.19
CA HIS A 33 -0.39 -10.98 -10.00
C HIS A 33 -1.30 -9.74 -10.08
N ALA A 34 -1.33 -9.06 -11.23
CA ALA A 34 -2.23 -7.92 -11.47
C ALA A 34 -3.71 -8.33 -11.40
N GLN A 35 -4.09 -9.44 -12.06
CA GLN A 35 -5.47 -9.94 -12.06
C GLN A 35 -5.97 -10.31 -10.65
N ILE A 36 -5.10 -10.91 -9.83
CA ILE A 36 -5.41 -11.20 -8.43
C ILE A 36 -5.52 -9.89 -7.63
N MET A 37 -4.57 -8.96 -7.80
CA MET A 37 -4.58 -7.70 -7.08
C MET A 37 -5.82 -6.84 -7.41
N GLU A 38 -6.34 -6.92 -8.63
CA GLU A 38 -7.62 -6.30 -9.00
C GLU A 38 -8.81 -6.83 -8.19
N GLN A 39 -8.82 -8.12 -7.83
CA GLN A 39 -9.85 -8.66 -6.93
C GLN A 39 -9.60 -8.24 -5.48
N VAL A 40 -8.34 -8.19 -5.04
CA VAL A 40 -7.96 -7.68 -3.71
C VAL A 40 -8.41 -6.23 -3.56
N LYS A 41 -8.17 -5.37 -4.55
CA LYS A 41 -8.62 -3.98 -4.59
C LYS A 41 -10.13 -3.84 -4.37
N LYS A 42 -10.95 -4.67 -5.03
CA LYS A 42 -12.41 -4.66 -4.84
C LYS A 42 -12.82 -5.03 -3.41
N ILE A 43 -12.18 -6.03 -2.82
CA ILE A 43 -12.46 -6.46 -1.45
C ILE A 43 -11.97 -5.42 -0.43
N ALA A 44 -10.80 -4.83 -0.68
CA ALA A 44 -10.19 -3.81 0.16
C ALA A 44 -11.01 -2.51 0.20
N ALA A 45 -11.58 -2.11 -0.95
CA ALA A 45 -12.48 -0.96 -1.04
C ALA A 45 -13.70 -1.09 -0.13
N ALA A 46 -14.28 -2.30 -0.01
CA ALA A 46 -15.39 -2.57 0.91
C ALA A 46 -14.99 -2.42 2.39
N LYS A 47 -13.68 -2.41 2.70
CA LYS A 47 -13.09 -2.19 4.02
C LYS A 47 -12.57 -0.76 4.21
N GLY A 48 -12.81 0.14 3.26
CA GLY A 48 -12.35 1.52 3.33
C GLY A 48 -10.87 1.71 2.99
N LEU A 49 -10.24 0.74 2.32
CA LEU A 49 -8.86 0.84 1.83
C LEU A 49 -8.87 1.17 0.34
N ASP A 50 -8.04 2.14 -0.05
CA ASP A 50 -7.82 2.48 -1.46
C ASP A 50 -6.49 1.89 -1.93
N ILE A 51 -6.52 1.12 -3.02
CA ILE A 51 -5.35 0.44 -3.58
C ILE A 51 -5.10 0.96 -4.99
N ASP A 52 -3.88 1.42 -5.23
CA ASP A 52 -3.35 1.75 -6.55
C ASP A 52 -2.39 0.64 -7.00
N ILE A 53 -2.65 0.07 -8.19
CA ILE A 53 -1.93 -1.09 -8.70
C ILE A 53 -0.93 -0.59 -9.73
N ILE A 54 0.36 -0.77 -9.45
CA ILE A 54 1.45 -0.34 -10.32
C ILE A 54 2.06 -1.57 -10.99
N GLU A 55 1.87 -1.70 -12.30
CA GLU A 55 2.45 -2.81 -13.06
C GLU A 55 3.91 -2.52 -13.45
N PHE A 56 4.78 -3.49 -13.20
CA PHE A 56 6.18 -3.49 -13.62
C PHE A 56 6.44 -4.62 -14.60
N SER A 57 7.11 -4.31 -15.70
CA SER A 57 7.44 -5.29 -16.75
C SER A 57 8.69 -6.13 -16.44
N ASP A 58 9.36 -5.90 -15.31
CA ASP A 58 10.55 -6.61 -14.86
C ASP A 58 10.52 -6.94 -13.36
N TYR A 59 11.52 -7.68 -12.89
CA TYR A 59 11.61 -8.20 -11.51
C TYR A 59 12.58 -7.45 -10.60
N VAL A 60 13.34 -6.48 -11.13
CA VAL A 60 14.34 -5.73 -10.36
C VAL A 60 13.74 -4.46 -9.77
N VAL A 61 13.02 -3.70 -10.60
CA VAL A 61 12.45 -2.41 -10.22
C VAL A 61 11.47 -2.48 -9.04
N PRO A 62 10.58 -3.48 -8.89
CA PRO A 62 9.60 -3.48 -7.80
C PRO A 62 10.20 -3.48 -6.38
N ASN A 63 11.34 -4.13 -6.17
CA ASN A 63 12.02 -4.13 -4.87
C ASN A 63 12.73 -2.80 -4.60
N GLN A 64 13.31 -2.20 -5.64
CA GLN A 64 13.94 -0.88 -5.52
C GLN A 64 12.89 0.19 -5.21
N ALA A 65 11.77 0.22 -5.95
CA ALA A 65 10.68 1.16 -5.71
C ALA A 65 10.07 1.01 -4.30
N LEU A 66 9.98 -0.21 -3.78
CA LEU A 66 9.55 -0.44 -2.39
C LEU A 66 10.59 0.08 -1.39
N ALA A 67 11.88 -0.20 -1.60
CA ALA A 67 12.94 0.29 -0.73
C ALA A 67 13.07 1.82 -0.74
N ASP A 68 12.75 2.47 -1.85
CA ASP A 68 12.75 3.93 -2.02
C ASP A 68 11.49 4.60 -1.44
N GLY A 69 10.51 3.80 -0.97
CA GLY A 69 9.26 4.29 -0.39
C GLY A 69 8.21 4.75 -1.42
N GLU A 70 8.40 4.42 -2.70
CA GLU A 70 7.42 4.73 -3.76
C GLU A 70 6.21 3.80 -3.72
N LEU A 71 6.37 2.62 -3.11
CA LEU A 71 5.34 1.60 -2.89
C LEU A 71 5.17 1.32 -1.40
N GLN A 72 3.97 0.90 -0.99
CA GLN A 72 3.74 0.36 0.35
C GLN A 72 3.99 -1.16 0.42
N ALA A 73 3.80 -1.87 -0.70
CA ALA A 73 4.22 -3.27 -0.84
C ALA A 73 4.41 -3.65 -2.32
N ASN A 74 4.96 -4.84 -2.56
CA ASN A 74 4.91 -5.48 -3.87
C ASN A 74 4.44 -6.95 -3.74
N SER A 75 3.90 -7.50 -4.82
CA SER A 75 3.43 -8.89 -4.92
C SER A 75 3.79 -9.44 -6.29
N PHE A 76 5.01 -9.99 -6.42
CA PHE A 76 5.50 -10.55 -7.68
C PHE A 76 6.56 -11.66 -7.54
N GLN A 77 7.06 -11.90 -6.32
CA GLN A 77 8.27 -12.69 -6.06
C GLN A 77 8.03 -13.81 -5.05
N HIS A 78 8.91 -14.81 -5.08
CA HIS A 78 8.98 -15.88 -4.09
C HIS A 78 10.14 -15.67 -3.10
N GLN A 79 10.09 -16.35 -1.95
CA GLN A 79 11.06 -16.15 -0.86
C GLN A 79 12.54 -16.29 -1.29
N PRO A 80 12.96 -17.29 -2.08
CA PRO A 80 14.35 -17.40 -2.50
C PRO A 80 14.87 -16.20 -3.32
N TYR A 81 13.99 -15.53 -4.06
CA TYR A 81 14.38 -14.35 -4.83
C TYR A 81 14.56 -13.14 -3.91
N LEU A 82 13.64 -12.95 -2.96
CA LEU A 82 13.75 -11.93 -1.93
C LEU A 82 15.04 -12.09 -1.11
N ASP A 83 15.35 -13.32 -0.68
CA ASP A 83 16.58 -13.62 0.09
C ASP A 83 17.84 -13.23 -0.68
N ASN A 84 17.91 -13.57 -1.97
CA ASN A 84 19.03 -13.20 -2.84
C ASN A 84 19.12 -11.68 -3.03
N GLN A 85 17.99 -10.99 -3.23
CA GLN A 85 17.96 -9.54 -3.40
C GLN A 85 18.41 -8.80 -2.12
N ILE A 86 18.03 -9.29 -0.94
CA ILE A 86 18.50 -8.76 0.35
C ILE A 86 20.01 -9.02 0.51
N ALA A 87 20.48 -10.22 0.17
CA ALA A 87 21.89 -10.55 0.24
C ALA A 87 22.76 -9.65 -0.66
N ASP A 88 22.30 -9.39 -1.89
CA ASP A 88 23.05 -8.64 -2.89
C ASP A 88 22.93 -7.12 -2.72
N ARG A 89 21.72 -6.61 -2.47
CA ARG A 89 21.42 -5.17 -2.49
C ARG A 89 21.21 -4.55 -1.12
N LYS A 90 21.23 -5.36 -0.05
CA LYS A 90 21.08 -4.92 1.35
C LYS A 90 19.78 -4.19 1.63
N PHE A 91 18.72 -4.56 0.90
CA PHE A 91 17.38 -4.06 1.16
C PHE A 91 16.90 -4.47 2.55
N ASP A 92 16.21 -3.56 3.25
CA ASP A 92 15.48 -3.85 4.50
C ASP A 92 14.03 -4.19 4.18
N LEU A 93 13.84 -5.31 3.47
CA LEU A 93 12.53 -5.80 3.05
C LEU A 93 12.22 -7.11 3.75
N VAL A 94 10.94 -7.32 4.03
CA VAL A 94 10.45 -8.52 4.71
C VAL A 94 9.26 -9.11 3.97
N SER A 95 9.12 -10.43 4.04
CA SER A 95 7.92 -11.12 3.57
C SER A 95 6.81 -10.98 4.60
N VAL A 96 5.62 -10.53 4.15
CA VAL A 96 4.43 -10.38 5.00
C VAL A 96 3.38 -11.47 4.77
N GLY A 97 3.56 -12.30 3.74
CA GLY A 97 2.65 -13.40 3.42
C GLY A 97 2.86 -13.98 2.02
N THR A 98 2.31 -15.17 1.81
CA THR A 98 2.25 -15.83 0.50
C THR A 98 1.02 -15.39 -0.28
N THR A 99 1.15 -15.15 -1.59
CA THR A 99 0.06 -14.59 -2.42
C THR A 99 -0.51 -15.59 -3.42
N ILE A 100 0.34 -16.28 -4.17
CA ILE A 100 -0.04 -17.26 -5.19
C ILE A 100 0.89 -18.48 -5.12
N THR A 101 0.32 -19.66 -5.37
CA THR A 101 1.08 -20.88 -5.63
C THR A 101 0.96 -21.20 -7.11
N THR A 102 2.07 -21.06 -7.84
CA THR A 102 2.19 -21.52 -9.23
C THR A 102 2.79 -22.94 -9.24
N PRO A 103 2.37 -23.82 -10.17
CA PRO A 103 2.93 -25.16 -10.30
C PRO A 103 4.41 -25.17 -10.70
#